data_AF-A0A388LG08-F1
#
_entry.id   AF-A0A388LG08-F1
#
_cell.length_a   1.000
_cell.length_b   1.000
_cell.length_c   1.000
_cell.angle_alpha   90.00
_cell.angle_beta   90.00
_cell.angle_gamma   90.00
#
_symmetry.space_group_name_H-M   'P 1'
#
loop_
_entity.id
_entity.type
_entity.pdbx_description
1 polymer ?
#
loop_
_entity_poly.entity_id
_entity_poly.type
_entity_poly.pdbx_seq_one_letter_code
_entity_poly.pdbx_strand_id
1 'polypeptide(L)'
;MNNPGGGFPYGQQMPFGYQQAPGVGGLGVGAGGTNPGTIICHICGKPDHYARNCWQEGNRPPTQPDQETNEMREYYRRAIQREREDSERKAKDEWERRRLEDEQRKESEKLREAEAREARLEATIVRMLSQHNKGQYAITTGSPPVKKKSPRTKMKMLKEIRSYIDESEEDSEEVREEAGKLADAIESRKKAGKKKRVYEVDTNLSTDGRNGDLTRDTRRKSSEAAATKRASLTPLGIGEEGREEELKTPLKGLSAACSSEGVLEYALELHRRLSAKKVPELRKICSKEGIPWSKRDNVICELVRCRTRLVYEGFCEKPSDFSPVSEKAQGGSKKSRRKGRREMGKRCPLIYPGKVIFFSIGDKSYASLTSLFKALIGIKGSTRVNFFGGNMWSDGWRKVKSKYGESTIEMKGVKKPLKECRLDLERGGQFDVLKVKCVSSAIEHCRNYLKEILARPYRIKQAYRMDSAKLIALCRSATLFSRKNFRAKLKMKIAKVVRVKFGVDIRKRPLVKVSFSPALKSAVVRDVAAKYLGLAIIDSSIRTYLSTRVRVVVLKRRTVGDILHNHRA
;
A
#
# COMPACT_ATOMS: atom_id res chain seq x y z
N MET A 1 45.38 24.29 31.20
CA MET A 1 46.60 23.53 31.56
C MET A 1 46.56 22.23 30.77
N ASN A 2 47.05 22.25 29.55
CA ASN A 2 48.45 21.97 29.16
C ASN A 2 48.67 20.47 28.96
N ASN A 3 48.64 20.04 27.68
CA ASN A 3 49.69 19.38 26.88
C ASN A 3 50.83 18.62 27.61
N PRO A 4 51.67 17.77 26.94
CA PRO A 4 51.69 17.41 25.51
C PRO A 4 52.09 15.93 25.21
N GLY A 5 52.16 15.59 23.91
CA GLY A 5 53.41 15.06 23.35
C GLY A 5 53.55 13.54 23.17
N GLY A 6 53.73 13.12 21.92
CA GLY A 6 54.23 11.80 21.55
C GLY A 6 54.26 11.61 20.04
N GLY A 7 55.34 12.06 19.40
CA GLY A 7 55.58 11.92 17.96
C GLY A 7 56.51 10.77 17.58
N PHE A 8 56.85 10.77 16.28
CA PHE A 8 57.91 10.03 15.54
C PHE A 8 57.47 8.77 14.72
N PRO A 9 58.23 8.34 13.67
CA PRO A 9 58.16 8.88 12.29
C PRO A 9 58.37 7.78 11.18
N TYR A 10 58.70 8.22 9.95
CA TYR A 10 59.11 7.47 8.72
C TYR A 10 57.97 6.76 7.95
N GLY A 11 57.82 6.86 6.63
CA GLY A 11 58.73 7.29 5.57
C GLY A 11 58.99 6.12 4.62
N GLN A 12 58.21 5.98 3.55
CA GLN A 12 58.62 5.19 2.37
C GLN A 12 57.78 5.56 1.13
N GLN A 13 58.45 6.20 0.17
CA GLN A 13 58.03 6.29 -1.23
C GLN A 13 58.47 5.03 -1.96
N MET A 14 57.63 4.51 -2.86
CA MET A 14 58.08 3.68 -3.98
C MET A 14 57.27 4.00 -5.24
N PRO A 15 57.92 4.11 -6.42
CA PRO A 15 57.29 4.40 -7.70
C PRO A 15 57.00 3.11 -8.49
N PHE A 16 55.93 3.09 -9.28
CA PHE A 16 55.77 2.07 -10.33
C PHE A 16 55.39 2.74 -11.65
N GLY A 17 56.33 2.66 -12.59
CA GLY A 17 56.19 3.08 -13.98
C GLY A 17 55.42 2.06 -14.80
N TYR A 18 54.79 2.56 -15.86
CA TYR A 18 54.24 1.73 -16.94
C TYR A 18 55.30 1.51 -18.01
N GLN A 19 55.59 0.23 -18.24
CA GLN A 19 56.38 -0.30 -19.35
C GLN A 19 55.62 -0.12 -20.67
N GLN A 20 56.32 0.43 -21.67
CA GLN A 20 56.03 0.24 -23.09
C GLN A 20 57.03 -0.78 -23.65
N ALA A 21 56.55 -1.72 -24.45
CA ALA A 21 57.35 -2.52 -25.40
C ALA A 21 56.38 -3.25 -26.37
N PRO A 22 56.87 -3.79 -27.51
CA PRO A 22 57.66 -3.12 -28.53
C PRO A 22 57.08 -3.36 -29.95
N GLY A 23 57.60 -2.60 -30.90
CA GLY A 23 57.30 -2.75 -32.32
C GLY A 23 57.96 -3.98 -32.97
N VAL A 24 57.38 -4.38 -34.10
CA VAL A 24 57.99 -5.27 -35.08
C VAL A 24 58.13 -4.49 -36.37
N GLY A 25 59.37 -4.36 -36.83
CA GLY A 25 59.75 -3.71 -38.07
C GLY A 25 59.58 -4.61 -39.29
N GLY A 26 59.45 -3.97 -40.45
CA GLY A 26 59.57 -4.57 -41.77
C GLY A 26 60.20 -3.55 -42.72
N LEU A 27 61.37 -3.90 -43.26
CA LEU A 27 62.26 -3.12 -44.11
C LEU A 27 61.78 -3.01 -45.57
N GLY A 28 62.26 -1.99 -46.28
CA GLY A 28 62.22 -1.86 -47.75
C GLY A 28 62.14 -0.40 -48.19
N VAL A 29 63.24 0.36 -48.17
CA VAL A 29 64.13 0.67 -49.33
C VAL A 29 63.38 1.26 -50.54
N GLY A 30 63.71 2.51 -50.89
CA GLY A 30 63.34 3.10 -52.18
C GLY A 30 63.36 4.62 -52.19
N ALA A 31 64.54 5.21 -52.30
CA ALA A 31 64.74 6.63 -52.59
C ALA A 31 64.29 6.97 -54.03
N GLY A 32 63.67 8.13 -54.22
CA GLY A 32 63.38 8.67 -55.55
C GLY A 32 62.51 9.92 -55.45
N GLY A 33 63.12 11.10 -55.57
CA GLY A 33 62.41 12.37 -55.58
C GLY A 33 61.54 12.53 -56.83
N THR A 34 60.31 13.01 -56.64
CA THR A 34 59.44 13.51 -57.71
C THR A 34 58.52 14.58 -57.14
N ASN A 35 58.65 15.79 -57.70
CA ASN A 35 57.74 16.94 -57.83
C ASN A 35 56.47 17.00 -56.94
N PRO A 36 56.09 18.19 -56.42
CA PRO A 36 54.85 18.38 -55.65
C PRO A 36 53.65 17.79 -56.40
N GLY A 37 53.15 16.69 -55.84
CA GLY A 37 52.31 15.71 -56.51
C GLY A 37 50.96 16.26 -56.92
N THR A 38 50.68 16.15 -58.21
CA THR A 38 49.33 16.25 -58.75
C THR A 38 48.42 15.26 -58.02
N ILE A 39 47.37 15.77 -57.38
CA ILE A 39 46.39 14.96 -56.64
C ILE A 39 45.57 14.16 -57.67
N ILE A 40 45.85 12.86 -57.78
CA ILE A 40 45.11 11.97 -58.67
C ILE A 40 43.98 11.30 -57.90
N CYS A 41 42.76 11.41 -58.42
CA CYS A 41 41.59 10.75 -57.87
C CYS A 41 41.73 9.22 -58.01
N HIS A 42 41.79 8.49 -56.90
CA HIS A 42 41.93 7.03 -56.93
C HIS A 42 40.71 6.28 -57.49
N ILE A 43 39.59 6.96 -57.74
CA ILE A 43 38.36 6.33 -58.25
C ILE A 43 38.32 6.37 -59.79
N CYS A 44 38.77 7.46 -60.41
CA CYS A 44 38.75 7.61 -61.87
C CYS A 44 40.13 7.78 -62.52
N GLY A 45 41.19 7.86 -61.71
CA GLY A 45 42.58 8.02 -62.18
C GLY A 45 42.92 9.40 -62.77
N LYS A 46 42.00 10.38 -62.73
CA LYS A 46 42.27 11.72 -63.26
C LYS A 46 42.90 12.64 -62.21
N PRO A 47 43.87 13.48 -62.61
CA PRO A 47 44.42 14.52 -61.74
C PRO A 47 43.39 15.61 -61.40
N ASP A 48 43.68 16.44 -60.39
CA ASP A 48 43.00 17.69 -60.02
C ASP A 48 41.67 17.61 -59.26
N HIS A 49 41.35 16.45 -58.66
CA HIS A 49 40.28 16.40 -57.65
C HIS A 49 40.50 15.26 -56.66
N TYR A 50 40.03 15.47 -55.43
CA TYR A 50 39.97 14.41 -54.43
C TYR A 50 38.84 13.45 -54.77
N ALA A 51 39.03 12.17 -54.44
CA ALA A 51 38.04 11.11 -54.66
C ALA A 51 36.64 11.44 -54.13
N ARG A 52 36.56 12.19 -53.02
CA ARG A 52 35.31 12.67 -52.42
C ARG A 52 34.46 13.57 -53.34
N ASN A 53 35.11 14.21 -54.32
CA ASN A 53 34.49 15.11 -55.30
C ASN A 53 34.45 14.48 -56.70
N CYS A 54 34.70 13.17 -56.82
CA CYS A 54 34.67 12.51 -58.11
C CYS A 54 33.24 12.47 -58.64
N TRP A 55 32.98 13.20 -59.73
CA TRP A 55 31.68 13.23 -60.40
C TRP A 55 31.18 11.84 -60.86
N GLN A 56 32.09 10.87 -61.05
CA GLN A 56 31.70 9.48 -61.35
C GLN A 56 31.04 8.75 -60.18
N GLU A 57 31.21 9.24 -58.94
CA GLU A 57 30.58 8.64 -57.76
C GLU A 57 29.07 8.92 -57.70
N GLY A 58 28.61 10.03 -58.30
CA GLY A 58 27.19 10.41 -58.34
C GLY A 58 26.31 9.53 -59.24
N ASN A 59 26.92 8.78 -60.17
CA ASN A 59 26.22 7.88 -61.08
C ASN A 59 26.30 6.39 -60.68
N ARG A 60 26.86 6.06 -59.50
CA ARG A 60 26.69 4.70 -58.98
C ARG A 60 25.21 4.53 -58.59
N PRO A 61 24.49 3.56 -59.17
CA PRO A 61 23.14 3.25 -58.71
C PRO A 61 23.25 3.00 -57.20
N PRO A 62 22.36 3.61 -56.38
CA PRO A 62 22.46 3.53 -54.92
C PRO A 62 22.61 2.07 -54.57
N THR A 63 23.78 1.70 -54.03
CA THR A 63 24.08 0.34 -53.61
C THR A 63 22.89 -0.08 -52.76
N GLN A 64 22.11 -1.04 -53.26
CA GLN A 64 20.90 -1.49 -52.59
C GLN A 64 21.29 -1.73 -51.14
N PRO A 65 20.71 -0.99 -50.17
CA PRO A 65 21.10 -1.17 -48.79
C PRO A 65 20.85 -2.63 -48.46
N ASP A 66 21.93 -3.37 -48.19
CA ASP A 66 21.86 -4.80 -47.92
C ASP A 66 20.69 -5.03 -46.97
N GLN A 67 19.80 -5.93 -47.35
CA GLN A 67 18.52 -6.16 -46.67
C GLN A 67 18.69 -6.31 -45.15
N GLU A 68 19.81 -6.91 -44.72
CA GLU A 68 20.24 -7.05 -43.33
C GLU A 68 20.45 -5.72 -42.59
N THR A 69 21.01 -4.70 -43.26
CA THR A 69 21.24 -3.38 -42.66
C THR A 69 19.93 -2.64 -42.40
N ASN A 70 18.91 -2.84 -43.25
CA ASN A 70 17.59 -2.27 -43.05
C ASN A 70 16.85 -2.97 -41.89
N GLU A 71 16.93 -4.30 -41.82
CA GLU A 71 16.39 -5.08 -40.70
C GLU A 71 17.01 -4.68 -39.36
N MET A 72 18.33 -4.45 -39.33
CA MET A 72 19.02 -3.99 -38.14
C MET A 72 18.58 -2.57 -37.74
N ARG A 73 18.39 -1.67 -38.70
CA ARG A 73 17.90 -0.30 -38.46
C ARG A 73 16.45 -0.29 -37.95
N GLU A 74 15.60 -1.20 -38.42
CA GLU A 74 14.25 -1.41 -37.87
C GLU A 74 14.26 -2.00 -36.47
N TYR A 75 15.17 -2.94 -36.19
CA TYR A 75 15.32 -3.52 -34.87
C TYR A 75 15.65 -2.44 -33.82
N TYR A 76 16.59 -1.53 -34.11
CA TYR A 76 16.91 -0.41 -33.22
C TYR A 76 15.73 0.55 -33.01
N ARG A 77 14.98 0.88 -34.07
CA ARG A 77 13.76 1.70 -33.94
C ARG A 77 12.72 1.04 -33.03
N ARG A 78 12.47 -0.27 -33.18
CA ARG A 78 11.56 -1.02 -32.29
C ARG A 78 12.08 -1.14 -30.86
N ALA A 79 13.39 -1.23 -30.67
CA ALA A 79 14.01 -1.28 -29.35
C ALA A 79 13.83 0.05 -28.60
N ILE A 80 14.07 1.18 -29.27
CA ILE A 80 13.87 2.53 -28.70
C ILE A 80 12.38 2.77 -28.38
N GLN A 81 11.47 2.40 -29.29
CA GLN A 81 10.03 2.52 -29.07
C GLN A 81 9.58 1.71 -27.84
N ARG A 82 10.07 0.48 -27.69
CA ARG A 82 9.75 -0.39 -26.55
C ARG A 82 10.31 0.16 -25.23
N GLU A 83 11.50 0.73 -25.24
CA GLU A 83 12.10 1.34 -24.05
C GLU A 83 11.32 2.60 -23.60
N ARG A 84 10.79 3.37 -24.57
CA ARG A 84 9.91 4.51 -24.30
C ARG A 84 8.60 4.06 -23.64
N GLU A 85 7.91 3.07 -24.20
CA GLU A 85 6.66 2.52 -23.64
C GLU A 85 6.85 1.90 -22.24
N ASP A 86 7.96 1.20 -22.00
CA ASP A 86 8.26 0.62 -20.68
C ASP A 86 8.61 1.69 -19.65
N SER A 87 9.25 2.79 -20.06
CA SER A 87 9.51 3.93 -19.18
C SER A 87 8.23 4.68 -18.82
N GLU A 88 7.31 4.82 -19.78
CA GLU A 88 5.99 5.41 -19.54
C GLU A 88 5.12 4.54 -18.61
N ARG A 89 5.14 3.21 -18.79
CA ARG A 89 4.48 2.28 -17.85
C ARG A 89 5.03 2.38 -16.43
N LYS A 90 6.35 2.45 -16.27
CA LYS A 90 6.97 2.63 -14.95
C LYS A 90 6.63 3.97 -14.32
N ALA A 91 6.59 5.04 -15.12
CA ALA A 91 6.20 6.37 -14.66
C ALA A 91 4.73 6.37 -14.17
N LYS A 92 3.83 5.70 -14.89
CA LYS A 92 2.42 5.54 -14.47
C LYS A 92 2.28 4.75 -13.18
N ASP A 93 2.97 3.61 -13.06
CA ASP A 93 2.96 2.77 -11.85
C ASP A 93 3.55 3.51 -10.63
N GLU A 94 4.58 4.34 -10.83
CA GLU A 94 5.14 5.17 -9.76
C GLU A 94 4.21 6.31 -9.36
N TRP A 95 3.53 6.93 -10.33
CA TRP A 95 2.53 7.95 -10.06
C TRP A 95 1.32 7.40 -9.28
N GLU A 96 0.80 6.22 -9.67
CA GLU A 96 -0.27 5.55 -8.92
C GLU A 96 0.16 5.17 -7.49
N ARG A 97 1.42 4.75 -7.32
CA ARG A 97 1.98 4.46 -5.99
C ARG A 97 2.05 5.70 -5.11
N ARG A 98 2.53 6.83 -5.65
CA ARG A 98 2.57 8.11 -4.93
C ARG A 98 1.17 8.59 -4.55
N ARG A 99 0.19 8.42 -5.43
CA ARG A 99 -1.21 8.76 -5.14
C ARG A 99 -1.77 7.94 -3.99
N LEU A 100 -1.48 6.63 -3.95
CA LEU A 100 -1.95 5.76 -2.86
C LEU A 100 -1.27 6.09 -1.53
N GLU A 101 0.02 6.44 -1.54
CA GLU A 101 0.75 6.89 -0.35
C GLU A 101 0.24 8.24 0.18
N ASP A 102 -0.16 9.15 -0.72
CA ASP A 102 -0.77 10.44 -0.36
C ASP A 102 -2.19 10.25 0.20
N GLU A 103 -3.00 9.38 -0.40
CA GLU A 103 -4.32 8.98 0.13
C GLU A 103 -4.18 8.33 1.52
N GLN A 104 -3.17 7.47 1.72
CA GLN A 104 -2.89 6.87 3.02
C GLN A 104 -2.46 7.90 4.07
N ARG A 105 -1.67 8.92 3.68
CA ARG A 105 -1.32 10.04 4.55
C ARG A 105 -2.55 10.83 4.96
N LYS A 106 -3.40 11.21 4.01
CA LYS A 106 -4.68 11.89 4.27
C LYS A 106 -5.59 11.08 5.18
N GLU A 107 -5.72 9.77 4.95
CA GLU A 107 -6.50 8.89 5.85
C GLU A 107 -5.91 8.85 7.27
N SER A 108 -4.59 8.80 7.41
CA SER A 108 -3.93 8.81 8.73
C SER A 108 -4.06 10.16 9.46
N GLU A 109 -4.11 11.26 8.72
CA GLU A 109 -4.34 12.60 9.25
C GLU A 109 -5.79 12.77 9.71
N LYS A 110 -6.76 12.34 8.89
CA LYS A 110 -8.18 12.27 9.27
C LYS A 110 -8.39 11.45 10.54
N LEU A 111 -7.66 10.34 10.70
CA LEU A 111 -7.77 9.48 11.87
C LEU A 111 -7.21 10.16 13.14
N ARG A 112 -6.09 10.87 13.04
CA ARG A 112 -5.55 11.69 14.14
C ARG A 112 -6.45 12.87 14.49
N GLU A 113 -7.07 13.49 13.48
CA GLU A 113 -8.00 14.60 13.71
C GLU A 113 -9.27 14.13 14.42
N ALA A 114 -9.84 12.99 13.99
CA ALA A 114 -10.99 12.38 14.66
C ALA A 114 -10.67 12.02 16.12
N GLU A 115 -9.50 11.42 16.37
CA GLU A 115 -9.01 11.12 17.73
C GLU A 115 -8.84 12.40 18.58
N ALA A 116 -8.31 13.48 17.99
CA ALA A 116 -8.21 14.77 18.66
C ALA A 116 -9.57 15.44 18.94
N ARG A 117 -10.60 15.19 18.10
CA ARG A 117 -11.98 15.62 18.36
C ARG A 117 -12.60 14.79 19.50
N GLU A 118 -12.41 13.47 19.48
CA GLU A 118 -12.87 12.56 20.54
C GLU A 118 -12.28 12.95 21.90
N ALA A 119 -10.97 13.17 21.98
CA ALA A 119 -10.30 13.63 23.20
C ALA A 119 -10.83 14.97 23.72
N ARG A 120 -11.21 15.91 22.83
CA ARG A 120 -11.83 17.18 23.21
C ARG A 120 -13.23 17.00 23.79
N LEU A 121 -14.01 16.06 23.25
CA LEU A 121 -15.33 15.71 23.78
C LEU A 121 -15.21 15.04 25.15
N GLU A 122 -14.32 14.05 25.29
CA GLU A 122 -14.05 13.38 26.56
C GLU A 122 -13.63 14.37 27.65
N ALA A 123 -12.67 15.26 27.36
CA ALA A 123 -12.22 16.29 28.29
C ALA A 123 -13.36 17.25 28.70
N THR A 124 -14.30 17.53 27.80
CA THR A 124 -15.46 18.40 28.08
C THR A 124 -16.48 17.69 28.97
N ILE A 125 -16.75 16.41 28.72
CA ILE A 125 -17.63 15.58 29.57
C ILE A 125 -17.04 15.46 30.99
N VAL A 126 -15.74 15.15 31.11
CA VAL A 126 -15.05 15.05 32.40
C VAL A 126 -15.15 16.37 33.19
N ARG A 127 -15.01 17.51 32.50
CA ARG A 127 -15.14 18.84 33.12
C ARG A 127 -16.56 19.10 33.64
N MET A 128 -17.59 18.74 32.87
CA MET A 128 -18.99 18.86 33.27
C MET A 128 -19.31 17.97 34.49
N LEU A 129 -18.85 16.71 34.48
CA LEU A 129 -19.05 15.78 35.61
C LEU A 129 -18.33 16.28 36.87
N SER A 130 -17.12 16.82 36.73
CA SER A 130 -16.35 17.38 37.84
C SER A 130 -17.02 18.61 38.46
N GLN A 131 -17.64 19.47 37.64
CA GLN A 131 -18.41 20.62 38.14
C GLN A 131 -19.67 20.18 38.89
N HIS A 132 -20.34 19.11 38.44
CA HIS A 132 -21.54 18.60 39.11
C HIS A 132 -21.22 17.93 40.46
N ASN A 133 -20.10 17.20 40.55
CA ASN A 133 -19.65 16.60 41.80
C ASN A 133 -19.22 17.64 42.85
N LYS A 134 -18.55 18.73 42.45
CA LYS A 134 -18.17 19.81 43.40
C LYS A 134 -19.37 20.48 44.07
N GLY A 135 -20.53 20.52 43.40
CA GLY A 135 -21.76 21.06 43.98
C GLY A 135 -22.47 20.12 44.97
N GLN A 136 -22.16 18.82 44.98
CA GLN A 136 -22.79 17.85 45.89
C GLN A 136 -22.10 17.75 47.25
N TYR A 137 -20.80 18.02 47.35
CA TYR A 137 -20.06 17.92 48.61
C TYR A 137 -20.08 19.19 49.47
N ALA A 138 -20.67 20.29 48.98
CA ALA A 138 -20.82 21.54 49.74
C ALA A 138 -22.15 21.64 50.53
N ILE A 139 -22.96 20.58 50.58
CA ILE A 139 -24.29 20.57 51.24
C ILE A 139 -24.34 19.52 52.36
N THR A 140 -23.35 19.56 53.24
CA THR A 140 -23.36 18.84 54.53
C THR A 140 -23.03 19.79 55.68
N THR A 141 -23.72 20.93 55.73
CA THR A 141 -23.93 21.73 56.95
C THR A 141 -25.30 22.37 56.82
N GLY A 142 -26.16 22.11 57.81
CA GLY A 142 -27.62 22.12 57.71
C GLY A 142 -28.28 23.40 57.17
N SER A 143 -29.26 23.21 56.28
CA SER A 143 -30.21 24.24 55.84
C SER A 143 -31.47 23.58 55.26
N PRO A 144 -32.68 24.14 55.49
CA PRO A 144 -33.97 23.50 55.22
C PRO A 144 -34.32 23.39 53.72
N PRO A 145 -35.37 22.61 53.34
CA PRO A 145 -35.52 22.08 51.99
C PRO A 145 -35.99 23.14 50.98
N VAL A 146 -35.10 23.55 50.07
CA VAL A 146 -35.44 24.49 49.00
C VAL A 146 -35.53 23.81 47.63
N LYS A 147 -36.79 23.78 47.15
CA LYS A 147 -37.32 23.94 45.78
C LYS A 147 -36.46 23.43 44.59
N LYS A 148 -37.05 22.43 43.91
CA LYS A 148 -36.72 21.85 42.59
C LYS A 148 -36.09 22.87 41.63
N LYS A 149 -34.82 22.63 41.26
CA LYS A 149 -34.09 23.44 40.26
C LYS A 149 -34.85 23.50 38.94
N SER A 150 -34.93 24.72 38.40
CA SER A 150 -35.73 25.12 37.24
C SER A 150 -35.49 24.28 35.96
N PRO A 151 -36.54 23.88 35.22
CA PRO A 151 -36.46 23.18 33.92
C PRO A 151 -35.68 23.90 32.80
N ARG A 152 -35.25 25.14 33.02
CA ARG A 152 -34.62 26.00 32.01
C ARG A 152 -33.21 25.53 31.62
N THR A 153 -32.48 24.88 32.53
CA THR A 153 -31.09 24.42 32.28
C THR A 153 -31.04 23.20 31.35
N LYS A 154 -31.99 22.27 31.50
CA LYS A 154 -32.08 21.07 30.64
C LYS A 154 -32.42 21.43 29.18
N MET A 155 -33.19 22.50 28.96
CA MET A 155 -33.52 22.97 27.61
C MET A 155 -32.36 23.70 26.93
N LYS A 156 -31.51 24.39 27.71
CA LYS A 156 -30.29 25.03 27.18
C LYS A 156 -29.28 23.98 26.71
N MET A 157 -29.09 22.91 27.50
CA MET A 157 -28.26 21.77 27.13
C MET A 157 -28.74 21.06 25.85
N LEU A 158 -30.05 20.85 25.69
CA LEU A 158 -30.59 20.23 24.47
C LEU A 158 -30.48 21.12 23.22
N LYS A 159 -30.52 22.46 23.38
CA LYS A 159 -30.27 23.38 22.27
C LYS A 159 -28.80 23.39 21.85
N GLU A 160 -27.90 23.29 22.81
CA GLU A 160 -26.46 23.21 22.56
C GLU A 160 -26.08 21.92 21.84
N ILE A 161 -26.63 20.77 22.26
CA ILE A 161 -26.43 19.49 21.56
C ILE A 161 -26.96 19.54 20.10
N ARG A 162 -28.10 20.21 19.86
CA ARG A 162 -28.63 20.37 18.50
C ARG A 162 -27.72 21.23 17.61
N SER A 163 -27.16 22.34 18.13
CA SER A 163 -26.26 23.17 17.30
C SER A 163 -24.97 22.44 16.94
N TYR A 164 -24.44 21.60 17.83
CA TYR A 164 -23.25 20.78 17.52
C TYR A 164 -23.50 19.71 16.46
N ILE A 165 -24.72 19.17 16.36
CA ILE A 165 -25.08 18.16 15.35
C ILE A 165 -25.30 18.82 13.98
N ASP A 166 -25.90 20.02 13.95
CA ASP A 166 -26.15 20.76 12.71
C ASP A 166 -24.85 21.35 12.11
N GLU A 167 -23.83 21.64 12.93
CA GLU A 167 -22.51 22.12 12.48
C GLU A 167 -21.58 20.97 12.00
N SER A 168 -21.96 19.71 12.19
CA SER A 168 -21.16 18.53 11.82
C SER A 168 -21.63 17.95 10.48
N GLU A 169 -20.98 18.34 9.37
CA GLU A 169 -21.28 17.77 8.03
C GLU A 169 -20.88 16.29 7.88
N GLU A 170 -20.14 15.73 8.84
CA GLU A 170 -19.51 14.40 8.77
C GLU A 170 -20.32 13.29 9.47
N ASP A 171 -21.39 13.64 10.19
CA ASP A 171 -22.23 12.66 10.86
C ASP A 171 -23.21 11.97 9.89
N SER A 172 -23.18 10.64 9.93
CA SER A 172 -24.10 9.74 9.24
C SER A 172 -25.53 10.25 9.37
N GLU A 173 -26.25 10.34 8.24
CA GLU A 173 -27.68 10.70 8.16
C GLU A 173 -28.52 9.96 9.22
N GLU A 174 -28.13 8.73 9.54
CA GLU A 174 -28.74 7.86 10.55
C GLU A 174 -28.66 8.43 11.99
N VAL A 175 -27.54 9.07 12.36
CA VAL A 175 -27.37 9.71 13.68
C VAL A 175 -28.20 10.97 13.80
N ARG A 176 -28.31 11.74 12.70
CA ARG A 176 -29.16 12.94 12.62
C ARG A 176 -30.64 12.57 12.79
N GLU A 177 -31.05 11.47 12.16
CA GLU A 177 -32.43 10.97 12.24
C GLU A 177 -32.76 10.43 13.65
N GLU A 178 -31.86 9.67 14.28
CA GLU A 178 -32.08 9.20 15.66
C GLU A 178 -32.09 10.34 16.69
N ALA A 179 -31.19 11.32 16.54
CA ALA A 179 -31.16 12.50 17.40
C ALA A 179 -32.43 13.35 17.25
N GLY A 180 -32.94 13.49 16.02
CA GLY A 180 -34.24 14.10 15.72
C GLY A 180 -35.39 13.40 16.43
N LYS A 181 -35.50 12.06 16.25
CA LYS A 181 -36.54 11.23 16.89
C LYS A 181 -36.54 11.34 18.41
N LEU A 182 -35.37 11.34 19.05
CA LEU A 182 -35.26 11.49 20.51
C LEU A 182 -35.75 12.87 20.96
N ALA A 183 -35.38 13.91 20.23
CA ALA A 183 -35.76 15.28 20.58
C ALA A 183 -37.27 15.51 20.38
N ASP A 184 -37.86 14.95 19.34
CA ASP A 184 -39.30 14.98 19.08
C ASP A 184 -40.08 14.18 20.14
N ALA A 185 -39.55 13.04 20.60
CA ALA A 185 -40.16 12.27 21.69
C ALA A 185 -40.19 13.06 23.02
N ILE A 186 -39.13 13.82 23.31
CA ILE A 186 -39.08 14.69 24.50
C ILE A 186 -40.06 15.86 24.39
N GLU A 187 -40.17 16.49 23.21
CA GLU A 187 -41.10 17.59 22.98
C GLU A 187 -42.56 17.12 23.01
N SER A 188 -42.84 15.94 22.44
CA SER A 188 -44.16 15.32 22.45
C SER A 188 -44.65 14.98 23.86
N ARG A 189 -43.77 14.48 24.74
CA ARG A 189 -44.10 14.29 26.17
C ARG A 189 -44.39 15.61 26.90
N LYS A 190 -43.70 16.70 26.54
CA LYS A 190 -43.97 18.03 27.11
C LYS A 190 -45.32 18.60 26.67
N LYS A 191 -45.69 18.42 25.39
CA LYS A 191 -46.98 18.88 24.86
C LYS A 191 -48.14 18.08 25.46
N ALA A 192 -47.98 16.76 25.63
CA ALA A 192 -48.97 15.91 26.29
C ALA A 192 -49.20 16.27 27.77
N GLY A 193 -48.14 16.65 28.50
CA GLY A 193 -48.25 17.07 29.90
C GLY A 193 -48.91 18.43 30.13
N LYS A 194 -48.96 19.32 29.12
CA LYS A 194 -49.62 20.63 29.23
C LYS A 194 -51.10 20.61 28.89
N LYS A 195 -51.58 19.62 28.12
CA LYS A 195 -52.99 19.54 27.69
C LYS A 195 -53.95 18.97 28.73
N LYS A 196 -53.45 18.49 29.88
CA LYS A 196 -54.27 17.84 30.92
C LYS A 196 -54.58 18.73 32.14
N ARG A 197 -54.39 20.05 32.05
CA ARG A 197 -54.58 20.95 33.21
C ARG A 197 -55.29 22.28 32.93
N VAL A 198 -56.12 22.34 31.90
CA VAL A 198 -57.07 23.44 31.68
C VAL A 198 -58.32 22.84 31.05
N TYR A 199 -59.49 23.18 31.60
CA TYR A 199 -60.85 22.73 31.29
C TYR A 199 -61.34 21.41 31.93
N GLU A 200 -61.73 21.50 33.20
CA GLU A 200 -63.02 20.96 33.67
C GLU A 200 -63.86 22.20 34.02
N VAL A 201 -64.77 22.62 33.14
CA VAL A 201 -66.04 23.31 33.42
C VAL A 201 -66.84 23.26 32.11
N ASP A 202 -68.00 22.63 32.19
CA ASP A 202 -69.22 22.73 31.38
C ASP A 202 -69.13 22.86 29.85
N THR A 203 -69.67 21.89 29.12
CA THR A 203 -71.03 21.97 28.53
C THR A 203 -71.31 20.78 27.59
N ASN A 204 -72.58 20.38 27.63
CA ASN A 204 -73.24 19.36 26.81
C ASN A 204 -73.33 19.72 25.32
N LEU A 205 -73.77 18.72 24.53
CA LEU A 205 -74.31 18.70 23.15
C LEU A 205 -73.36 18.00 22.14
N SER A 206 -73.72 16.83 21.59
CA SER A 206 -74.53 16.64 20.35
C SER A 206 -73.92 17.42 19.17
N THR A 207 -73.55 16.88 18.01
CA THR A 207 -74.22 15.90 17.14
C THR A 207 -73.30 15.61 15.94
N ASP A 208 -73.51 14.45 15.31
CA ASP A 208 -73.39 14.07 13.88
C ASP A 208 -72.73 14.99 12.83
N GLY A 209 -72.08 14.33 11.85
CA GLY A 209 -71.93 14.81 10.47
C GLY A 209 -70.56 14.51 9.85
N ARG A 210 -70.40 13.42 9.08
CA ARG A 210 -70.56 13.30 7.60
C ARG A 210 -69.48 13.97 6.74
N ASN A 211 -68.82 13.10 5.96
CA ASN A 211 -68.55 13.14 4.51
C ASN A 211 -67.76 14.29 3.83
N GLY A 212 -67.00 13.88 2.80
CA GLY A 212 -66.60 14.70 1.65
C GLY A 212 -65.07 14.86 1.57
N ASP A 213 -64.31 14.12 0.78
CA ASP A 213 -64.32 13.95 -0.69
C ASP A 213 -63.76 15.18 -1.46
N LEU A 214 -62.97 14.85 -2.49
CA LEU A 214 -62.47 15.65 -3.62
C LEU A 214 -61.24 16.57 -3.45
N THR A 215 -60.13 16.05 -4.00
CA THR A 215 -59.35 16.62 -5.13
C THR A 215 -59.32 18.14 -5.32
N ARG A 216 -58.11 18.73 -5.46
CA ARG A 216 -57.73 19.45 -6.69
C ARG A 216 -56.26 19.90 -6.69
N ASP A 217 -55.59 19.60 -7.79
CA ASP A 217 -54.41 20.30 -8.30
C ASP A 217 -54.63 21.82 -8.37
N THR A 218 -53.59 22.61 -8.09
CA THR A 218 -53.27 23.76 -8.95
C THR A 218 -51.78 24.08 -9.00
N ARG A 219 -51.35 24.22 -10.25
CA ARG A 219 -50.11 24.69 -10.84
C ARG A 219 -50.09 26.22 -10.94
N ARG A 220 -49.00 26.90 -10.56
CA ARG A 220 -48.53 28.24 -11.05
C ARG A 220 -47.22 28.58 -10.29
N LYS A 221 -46.02 28.61 -10.88
CA LYS A 221 -45.39 29.45 -11.93
C LYS A 221 -45.12 30.92 -11.52
N SER A 222 -43.82 31.19 -11.33
CA SER A 222 -43.00 32.37 -11.69
C SER A 222 -43.34 33.79 -11.18
N SER A 223 -42.33 34.42 -10.54
CA SER A 223 -41.68 35.73 -10.86
C SER A 223 -41.06 36.31 -9.58
N GLU A 224 -39.74 36.38 -9.42
CA GLU A 224 -38.84 37.49 -9.81
C GLU A 224 -39.04 38.84 -9.08
N ALA A 225 -37.91 39.32 -8.55
CA ALA A 225 -37.50 40.70 -8.20
C ALA A 225 -38.11 41.41 -6.96
N ALA A 226 -37.24 41.70 -5.96
CA ALA A 226 -36.60 43.02 -5.79
C ALA A 226 -36.32 43.44 -4.33
N ALA A 227 -35.16 44.09 -4.17
CA ALA A 227 -34.85 45.21 -3.27
C ALA A 227 -34.55 44.98 -1.78
N THR A 228 -33.27 45.21 -1.40
CA THR A 228 -32.83 46.29 -0.47
C THR A 228 -31.29 46.30 -0.41
N LYS A 229 -30.60 47.29 -1.01
CA LYS A 229 -30.11 48.57 -0.45
C LYS A 229 -29.06 48.44 0.69
N ARG A 230 -27.81 48.83 0.41
CA ARG A 230 -27.03 49.92 1.07
C ARG A 230 -25.58 49.92 0.54
N ALA A 231 -25.19 50.95 -0.20
CA ALA A 231 -24.43 52.15 0.25
C ALA A 231 -22.91 51.93 0.03
N SER A 232 -22.35 52.36 -1.10
CA SER A 232 -21.86 53.71 -1.43
C SER A 232 -20.62 54.12 -0.61
N LEU A 233 -19.45 54.13 -1.25
CA LEU A 233 -18.44 55.17 -1.12
C LEU A 233 -17.57 55.17 -2.41
N THR A 234 -17.46 56.36 -2.99
CA THR A 234 -16.86 56.74 -4.28
C THR A 234 -15.36 57.11 -4.11
N PRO A 235 -14.63 57.50 -5.18
CA PRO A 235 -13.27 57.03 -5.41
C PRO A 235 -12.20 58.13 -5.23
N LEU A 236 -10.99 57.72 -4.91
CA LEU A 236 -9.80 58.56 -5.13
C LEU A 236 -8.81 57.77 -5.96
N GLY A 237 -8.55 58.29 -7.15
CA GLY A 237 -7.49 57.83 -8.03
C GLY A 237 -6.13 58.24 -7.48
N ILE A 238 -5.22 57.28 -7.45
CA ILE A 238 -3.78 57.51 -7.47
C ILE A 238 -3.24 56.49 -8.46
N GLY A 239 -2.70 56.98 -9.57
CA GLY A 239 -1.88 56.16 -10.46
C GLY A 239 -0.60 55.79 -9.72
N GLU A 240 -0.27 54.50 -9.69
CA GLU A 240 1.10 54.06 -9.48
C GLU A 240 1.47 53.09 -10.60
N GLU A 241 2.44 53.56 -11.36
CA GLU A 241 3.20 52.82 -12.35
C GLU A 241 3.76 51.52 -11.76
N GLY A 242 3.74 50.49 -12.59
CA GLY A 242 4.29 49.18 -12.29
C GLY A 242 5.75 49.26 -11.83
N ARG A 243 5.96 49.16 -10.52
CA ARG A 243 7.22 48.69 -9.96
C ARG A 243 7.17 47.17 -10.03
N GLU A 244 7.75 46.59 -11.09
CA GLU A 244 8.13 45.18 -11.10
C GLU A 244 8.89 44.94 -9.79
N GLU A 245 8.31 44.18 -8.86
CA GLU A 245 9.03 43.59 -7.74
C GLU A 245 10.05 42.61 -8.35
N GLU A 246 11.18 43.19 -8.79
CA GLU A 246 12.38 42.46 -9.09
C GLU A 246 12.74 41.72 -7.81
N LEU A 247 12.66 40.39 -7.90
CA LEU A 247 12.85 39.46 -6.80
C LEU A 247 14.18 39.77 -6.11
N LYS A 248 14.13 40.51 -5.00
CA LYS A 248 15.25 40.59 -4.08
C LYS A 248 15.48 39.17 -3.59
N THR A 249 16.51 38.53 -4.13
CA THR A 249 17.07 37.31 -3.59
C THR A 249 17.22 37.53 -2.09
N PRO A 250 16.64 36.67 -1.23
CA PRO A 250 16.77 36.84 0.22
C PRO A 250 18.24 37.06 0.56
N LEU A 251 18.55 38.19 1.21
CA LEU A 251 19.91 38.54 1.60
C LEU A 251 20.53 37.34 2.33
N LYS A 252 21.69 36.89 1.83
CA LYS A 252 22.52 35.83 2.43
C LYS A 252 22.77 36.19 3.90
N GLY A 253 22.03 35.59 4.84
CA GLY A 253 22.18 35.92 6.25
C GLY A 253 21.17 35.34 7.24
N LEU A 254 20.01 34.82 6.80
CA LEU A 254 19.08 34.16 7.72
C LEU A 254 19.41 32.67 7.87
N SER A 255 20.26 32.38 8.85
CA SER A 255 20.77 31.04 9.22
C SER A 255 19.71 30.03 9.71
N ALA A 256 18.41 30.36 9.63
CA ALA A 256 17.35 29.59 10.28
C ALA A 256 16.59 28.57 9.38
N ALA A 257 16.91 28.45 8.08
CA ALA A 257 16.15 27.56 7.17
C ALA A 257 17.01 26.64 6.29
N CYS A 258 18.23 26.29 6.72
CA CYS A 258 19.07 25.31 6.03
C CYS A 258 18.70 23.85 6.35
N SER A 259 17.41 23.57 6.54
CA SER A 259 16.88 22.20 6.63
C SER A 259 16.45 21.73 5.23
N SER A 260 16.43 20.41 5.00
CA SER A 260 15.84 19.84 3.78
C SER A 260 14.37 20.23 3.57
N GLU A 261 13.71 20.66 4.65
CA GLU A 261 12.33 21.14 4.65
C GLU A 261 12.25 22.59 4.10
N GLY A 262 13.18 23.47 4.47
CA GLY A 262 13.23 24.85 3.96
C GLY A 262 13.49 24.93 2.44
N VAL A 263 14.30 24.00 1.90
CA VAL A 263 14.51 23.89 0.44
C VAL A 263 13.21 23.53 -0.28
N LEU A 264 12.43 22.60 0.29
CA LEU A 264 11.17 22.15 -0.29
C LEU A 264 10.12 23.27 -0.24
N GLU A 265 10.01 23.97 0.90
CA GLU A 265 9.08 25.07 1.08
C GLU A 265 9.38 26.22 0.11
N TYR A 266 10.66 26.58 -0.06
CA TYR A 266 11.10 27.57 -1.05
C TYR A 266 10.73 27.16 -2.48
N ALA A 267 10.98 25.91 -2.86
CA ALA A 267 10.67 25.41 -4.20
C ALA A 267 9.15 25.41 -4.48
N LEU A 268 8.32 25.05 -3.49
CA LEU A 268 6.86 25.06 -3.60
C LEU A 268 6.31 26.49 -3.73
N GLU A 269 6.83 27.43 -2.94
CA GLU A 269 6.44 28.83 -3.00
C GLU A 269 6.83 29.47 -4.33
N LEU A 270 8.05 29.21 -4.81
CA LEU A 270 8.52 29.67 -6.11
C LEU A 270 7.67 29.10 -7.26
N HIS A 271 7.27 27.83 -7.16
CA HIS A 271 6.37 27.19 -8.12
C HIS A 271 5.00 27.89 -8.15
N ARG A 272 4.39 28.19 -6.99
CA ARG A 272 3.12 28.93 -6.93
C ARG A 272 3.23 30.29 -7.62
N ARG A 273 4.28 31.07 -7.33
CA ARG A 273 4.49 32.39 -7.94
C ARG A 273 4.68 32.33 -9.46
N LEU A 274 5.48 31.39 -9.96
CA LEU A 274 5.68 31.21 -11.39
C LEU A 274 4.43 30.69 -12.11
N SER A 275 3.62 29.87 -11.43
CA SER A 275 2.34 29.39 -11.97
C SER A 275 1.27 30.49 -12.11
N ALA A 276 1.36 31.55 -11.29
CA ALA A 276 0.46 32.70 -11.38
C ALA A 276 0.81 33.66 -12.54
N LYS A 277 2.05 33.65 -13.04
CA LYS A 277 2.50 34.52 -14.13
C LYS A 277 1.92 34.12 -15.48
N LYS A 278 1.63 35.13 -16.32
CA LYS A 278 1.15 34.91 -17.70
C LYS A 278 2.28 34.38 -18.59
N VAL A 279 1.92 33.63 -19.63
CA VAL A 279 2.86 33.05 -20.62
C VAL A 279 3.90 34.05 -21.18
N PRO A 280 3.54 35.28 -21.60
CA PRO A 280 4.54 36.24 -22.10
C PRO A 280 5.56 36.67 -21.04
N GLU A 281 5.17 36.79 -19.77
CA GLU A 281 6.10 37.10 -18.68
C GLU A 281 7.05 35.93 -18.41
N LEU A 282 6.54 34.70 -18.43
CA LEU A 282 7.38 33.50 -18.31
C LEU A 282 8.40 33.42 -19.45
N ARG A 283 8.02 33.78 -20.69
CA ARG A 283 8.95 33.83 -21.83
C ARG A 283 10.08 34.82 -21.59
N LYS A 284 9.78 36.02 -21.08
CA LYS A 284 10.80 37.02 -20.72
C LYS A 284 11.77 36.49 -19.66
N ILE A 285 11.24 35.84 -18.62
CA ILE A 285 12.07 35.25 -17.54
C ILE A 285 12.96 34.12 -18.10
N CYS A 286 12.43 33.26 -18.97
CA CYS A 286 13.21 32.18 -19.59
C CYS A 286 14.35 32.71 -20.46
N SER A 287 14.09 33.74 -21.27
CA SER A 287 15.12 34.38 -22.07
C SER A 287 16.22 35.01 -21.20
N LYS A 288 15.84 35.63 -20.06
CA LYS A 288 16.78 36.20 -19.08
C LYS A 288 17.65 35.11 -18.41
N GLU A 289 17.08 33.93 -18.14
CA GLU A 289 17.76 32.81 -17.47
C GLU A 289 18.37 31.77 -18.44
N GLY A 290 18.31 32.01 -19.76
CA GLY A 290 18.87 31.09 -20.77
C GLY A 290 18.14 29.75 -20.91
N ILE A 291 16.88 29.66 -20.48
CA ILE A 291 16.09 28.42 -20.51
C ILE A 291 15.28 28.36 -21.82
N PRO A 292 15.40 27.28 -22.64
CA PRO A 292 14.63 27.14 -23.86
C PRO A 292 13.12 26.99 -23.55
N TRP A 293 12.30 27.76 -24.27
CA TRP A 293 10.84 27.74 -24.07
C TRP A 293 10.24 26.38 -24.47
N SER A 294 9.43 25.80 -23.59
CA SER A 294 8.69 24.55 -23.83
C SER A 294 7.23 24.67 -23.36
N LYS A 295 6.59 23.57 -22.90
CA LYS A 295 5.25 23.65 -22.28
C LYS A 295 5.33 24.46 -20.99
N ARG A 296 4.30 25.25 -20.69
CA ARG A 296 4.25 26.17 -19.53
C ARG A 296 4.71 25.50 -18.22
N ASP A 297 4.20 24.31 -17.92
CA ASP A 297 4.52 23.61 -16.67
C ASP A 297 5.98 23.11 -16.62
N ASN A 298 6.52 22.67 -17.76
CA ASN A 298 7.92 22.25 -17.85
C ASN A 298 8.86 23.43 -17.65
N VAL A 299 8.53 24.57 -18.27
CA VAL A 299 9.27 25.82 -18.11
C VAL A 299 9.27 26.30 -16.66
N ILE A 300 8.11 26.24 -15.99
CA ILE A 300 8.00 26.58 -14.57
C ILE A 300 8.89 25.65 -13.72
N CYS A 301 8.88 24.33 -13.98
CA CYS A 301 9.72 23.38 -13.25
C CYS A 301 11.22 23.65 -13.43
N GLU A 302 11.69 23.96 -14.64
CA GLU A 302 13.09 24.29 -14.88
C GLU A 302 13.49 25.63 -14.22
N LEU A 303 12.63 26.66 -14.28
CA LEU A 303 12.85 27.92 -13.58
C LEU A 303 12.93 27.73 -12.05
N VAL A 304 12.05 26.91 -11.47
CA VAL A 304 12.11 26.58 -10.05
C VAL A 304 13.42 25.87 -9.72
N ARG A 305 13.84 24.91 -10.55
CA ARG A 305 15.09 24.17 -10.34
C ARG A 305 16.31 25.08 -10.42
N CYS A 306 16.41 25.94 -11.44
CA CYS A 306 17.53 26.86 -11.61
C CYS A 306 17.65 27.83 -10.44
N ARG A 307 16.56 28.49 -10.04
CA ARG A 307 16.56 29.45 -8.92
C ARG A 307 16.79 28.79 -7.57
N THR A 308 16.20 27.62 -7.32
CA THR A 308 16.45 26.86 -6.08
C THR A 308 17.90 26.42 -6.02
N ARG A 309 18.49 26.00 -7.15
CA ARG A 309 19.92 25.71 -7.23
C ARG A 309 20.73 26.95 -6.87
N LEU A 310 20.53 28.09 -7.53
CA LEU A 310 21.29 29.32 -7.25
C LEU A 310 21.26 29.78 -5.78
N VAL A 311 20.13 29.57 -5.08
CA VAL A 311 20.01 29.93 -3.65
C VAL A 311 20.73 28.93 -2.74
N TYR A 312 20.79 27.65 -3.10
CA TYR A 312 21.28 26.56 -2.24
C TYR A 312 22.55 25.84 -2.74
N GLU A 313 23.15 26.27 -3.86
CA GLU A 313 24.33 25.65 -4.49
C GLU A 313 25.54 25.63 -3.54
N GLY A 314 25.63 26.59 -2.61
CA GLY A 314 26.66 26.60 -1.56
C GLY A 314 26.39 25.72 -0.34
N PHE A 315 25.21 25.07 -0.24
CA PHE A 315 24.84 24.25 0.92
C PHE A 315 24.93 22.73 0.65
N CYS A 316 24.87 22.31 -0.62
CA CYS A 316 24.87 20.89 -0.99
C CYS A 316 26.24 20.31 -1.37
N GLU A 317 27.30 21.11 -1.41
CA GLU A 317 28.64 20.68 -1.85
C GLU A 317 29.64 20.49 -0.70
N LYS A 318 29.30 19.62 0.27
CA LYS A 318 30.34 18.84 0.95
C LYS A 318 30.15 17.37 0.55
N PRO A 319 30.92 16.84 -0.41
CA PRO A 319 31.04 15.39 -0.55
C PRO A 319 31.59 14.90 0.78
N SER A 320 30.79 14.11 1.50
CA SER A 320 31.24 13.49 2.73
C SER A 320 32.35 12.52 2.36
N ASP A 321 33.54 12.75 2.88
CA ASP A 321 34.67 11.83 2.88
C ASP A 321 34.27 10.50 3.53
N PHE A 322 33.76 9.58 2.72
CA PHE A 322 33.72 8.16 3.07
C PHE A 322 35.10 7.57 2.78
N SER A 323 35.88 7.37 3.84
CA SER A 323 37.15 6.63 3.81
C SER A 323 36.98 5.18 3.31
N PRO A 324 38.01 4.61 2.67
CA PRO A 324 37.91 3.36 1.90
C PRO A 324 37.97 2.13 2.82
N VAL A 325 36.86 1.43 2.96
CA VAL A 325 36.82 0.08 3.56
C VAL A 325 36.93 -0.96 2.45
N SER A 326 38.12 -1.56 2.38
CA SER A 326 38.52 -2.81 1.72
C SER A 326 37.79 -3.22 0.43
N GLU A 327 38.54 -3.17 -0.67
CA GLU A 327 38.27 -3.88 -1.91
C GLU A 327 38.09 -5.38 -1.67
N LYS A 328 36.85 -5.83 -1.51
CA LYS A 328 36.44 -7.16 -1.97
C LYS A 328 35.63 -6.97 -3.23
N ALA A 329 36.29 -7.21 -4.36
CA ALA A 329 35.76 -7.48 -5.69
C ALA A 329 34.22 -7.37 -5.81
N GLN A 330 33.71 -6.16 -6.00
CA GLN A 330 32.36 -5.96 -6.50
C GLN A 330 32.38 -6.23 -8.00
N GLY A 331 32.31 -7.51 -8.36
CA GLY A 331 31.76 -7.91 -9.64
C GLY A 331 30.35 -7.32 -9.73
N GLY A 332 30.22 -6.20 -10.43
CA GLY A 332 28.95 -5.54 -10.69
C GLY A 332 27.97 -6.56 -11.24
N SER A 333 27.02 -6.98 -10.42
CA SER A 333 25.93 -7.85 -10.85
C SER A 333 25.14 -7.07 -11.89
N LYS A 334 25.45 -7.30 -13.17
CA LYS A 334 24.63 -6.86 -14.31
C LYS A 334 23.20 -7.22 -13.96
N LYS A 335 22.38 -6.21 -13.63
CA LYS A 335 20.96 -6.39 -13.36
C LYS A 335 20.36 -6.94 -14.65
N SER A 336 20.19 -8.26 -14.69
CA SER A 336 19.63 -9.00 -15.81
C SER A 336 18.29 -8.35 -16.17
N ARG A 337 18.30 -7.60 -17.28
CA ARG A 337 17.08 -7.11 -17.95
C ARG A 337 16.17 -8.33 -18.11
N ARG A 338 15.00 -8.30 -17.46
CA ARG A 338 13.99 -9.35 -17.64
C ARG A 338 13.58 -9.36 -19.12
N LYS A 339 13.95 -10.41 -19.85
CA LYS A 339 13.54 -10.65 -21.23
C LYS A 339 12.02 -10.48 -21.38
N GLY A 340 11.61 -9.66 -22.33
CA GLY A 340 10.22 -9.36 -22.61
C GLY A 340 9.42 -10.62 -23.00
N ARG A 341 8.11 -10.60 -22.78
CA ARG A 341 7.21 -11.75 -22.94
C ARG A 341 7.22 -12.38 -24.35
N ARG A 342 7.64 -11.64 -25.38
CA ARG A 342 7.83 -12.15 -26.76
C ARG A 342 9.18 -12.85 -27.00
N GLU A 343 10.17 -12.65 -26.13
CA GLU A 343 11.45 -13.39 -26.15
C GLU A 343 11.41 -14.69 -25.32
N MET A 344 10.39 -14.88 -24.46
CA MET A 344 10.23 -16.10 -23.67
C MET A 344 9.76 -17.32 -24.49
N GLY A 345 9.35 -17.14 -25.75
CA GLY A 345 8.90 -18.22 -26.63
C GLY A 345 10.01 -18.92 -27.44
N LYS A 346 11.20 -18.32 -27.54
CA LYS A 346 12.36 -18.93 -28.21
C LYS A 346 13.39 -19.34 -27.16
N ARG A 347 13.10 -20.38 -26.39
CA ARG A 347 14.15 -21.05 -25.60
C ARG A 347 15.01 -21.84 -26.57
N CYS A 348 16.32 -21.59 -26.53
CA CYS A 348 17.33 -22.37 -27.23
C CYS A 348 17.06 -23.88 -27.03
N PRO A 349 17.03 -24.70 -28.10
CA PRO A 349 16.90 -26.15 -27.98
C PRO A 349 18.14 -26.84 -27.41
N LEU A 350 19.23 -26.11 -27.16
CA LEU A 350 20.51 -26.65 -26.65
C LEU A 350 20.58 -26.81 -25.12
N ILE A 351 19.45 -27.12 -24.47
CA ILE A 351 19.50 -27.56 -23.07
C ILE A 351 19.62 -29.08 -23.11
N TYR A 352 20.82 -29.58 -22.82
CA TYR A 352 21.09 -31.01 -22.61
C TYR A 352 19.92 -31.64 -21.87
N PRO A 353 19.34 -32.75 -22.39
CA PRO A 353 18.26 -33.44 -21.72
C PRO A 353 18.75 -33.83 -20.33
N GLY A 354 18.27 -33.11 -19.32
CA GLY A 354 18.68 -33.35 -17.95
C GLY A 354 18.36 -34.80 -17.56
N LYS A 355 19.26 -35.45 -16.82
CA LYS A 355 19.03 -36.79 -16.29
C LYS A 355 17.82 -36.76 -15.36
N VAL A 356 16.79 -37.54 -15.69
CA VAL A 356 15.59 -37.70 -14.85
C VAL A 356 15.99 -38.38 -13.56
N ILE A 357 15.49 -37.89 -12.43
CA ILE A 357 15.66 -38.53 -11.13
C ILE A 357 14.75 -39.76 -11.09
N PHE A 358 15.32 -40.93 -10.84
CA PHE A 358 14.59 -42.17 -10.64
C PHE A 358 14.62 -42.57 -9.16
N PHE A 359 13.58 -43.27 -8.74
CA PHE A 359 13.42 -43.78 -7.38
C PHE A 359 13.24 -45.29 -7.45
N SER A 360 13.87 -46.06 -6.57
CA SER A 360 13.54 -47.49 -6.41
C SER A 360 13.21 -47.85 -4.96
N ILE A 361 12.26 -48.78 -4.84
CA ILE A 361 11.86 -49.41 -3.58
C ILE A 361 11.82 -50.91 -3.85
N GLY A 362 12.80 -51.65 -3.31
CA GLY A 362 13.04 -53.03 -3.71
C GLY A 362 13.24 -53.12 -5.22
N ASP A 363 12.46 -53.97 -5.88
CA ASP A 363 12.56 -54.22 -7.32
C ASP A 363 11.73 -53.24 -8.18
N LYS A 364 10.92 -52.38 -7.54
CA LYS A 364 10.05 -51.44 -8.26
C LYS A 364 10.77 -50.12 -8.48
N SER A 365 10.85 -49.69 -9.74
CA SER A 365 11.36 -48.38 -10.13
C SER A 365 10.20 -47.41 -10.42
N TYR A 366 10.37 -46.16 -10.01
CA TYR A 366 9.41 -45.08 -10.20
C TYR A 366 10.14 -43.88 -10.81
N ALA A 367 9.58 -43.33 -11.90
CA ALA A 367 10.07 -42.08 -12.47
C ALA A 367 9.46 -40.84 -11.77
N SER A 368 8.35 -41.02 -11.05
CA SER A 368 7.54 -39.95 -10.42
C SER A 368 7.53 -40.09 -8.91
N LEU A 369 8.01 -39.06 -8.21
CA LEU A 369 8.03 -39.02 -6.74
C LEU A 369 6.61 -38.98 -6.17
N THR A 370 5.66 -38.40 -6.90
CA THR A 370 4.24 -38.43 -6.55
C THR A 370 3.69 -39.85 -6.58
N SER A 371 4.09 -40.65 -7.58
CA SER A 371 3.66 -42.03 -7.71
C SER A 371 4.29 -42.91 -6.64
N LEU A 372 5.58 -42.70 -6.35
CA LEU A 372 6.28 -43.30 -5.22
C LEU A 372 5.55 -43.05 -3.90
N PHE A 373 5.27 -41.78 -3.57
CA PHE A 373 4.61 -41.47 -2.31
C PHE A 373 3.17 -41.94 -2.24
N LYS A 374 2.46 -42.06 -3.37
CA LYS A 374 1.15 -42.71 -3.38
C LYS A 374 1.25 -44.18 -2.97
N ALA A 375 2.26 -44.90 -3.45
CA ALA A 375 2.50 -46.29 -3.05
C ALA A 375 2.88 -46.43 -1.57
N LEU A 376 3.54 -45.40 -1.01
CA LEU A 376 3.90 -45.36 0.42
C LEU A 376 2.77 -44.90 1.35
N ILE A 377 1.68 -44.31 0.84
CA ILE A 377 0.55 -43.90 1.69
C ILE A 377 -0.14 -45.16 2.23
N GLY A 378 -0.14 -45.32 3.55
CA GLY A 378 -0.78 -46.44 4.26
C GLY A 378 0.20 -47.48 4.81
N ILE A 379 1.44 -47.49 4.33
CA ILE A 379 2.49 -48.34 4.88
C ILE A 379 2.93 -47.76 6.23
N LYS A 380 2.92 -48.59 7.28
CA LYS A 380 3.45 -48.24 8.60
C LYS A 380 4.93 -48.63 8.67
N GLY A 381 5.77 -47.76 9.20
CA GLY A 381 7.21 -47.99 9.35
C GLY A 381 8.06 -47.11 8.43
N SER A 382 9.39 -47.21 8.57
CA SER A 382 10.34 -46.58 7.67
C SER A 382 10.47 -47.42 6.40
N THR A 383 10.40 -46.79 5.23
CA THR A 383 10.70 -47.46 3.96
C THR A 383 11.96 -46.87 3.37
N ARG A 384 12.96 -47.73 3.14
CA ARG A 384 14.20 -47.35 2.47
C ARG A 384 13.94 -47.18 0.98
N VAL A 385 14.32 -46.02 0.46
CA VAL A 385 14.15 -45.66 -0.95
C VAL A 385 15.52 -45.26 -1.51
N ASN A 386 15.90 -45.83 -2.64
CA ASN A 386 17.11 -45.46 -3.36
C ASN A 386 16.79 -44.38 -4.40
N PHE A 387 17.56 -43.30 -4.40
CA PHE A 387 17.43 -42.17 -5.31
C PHE A 387 18.62 -42.17 -6.26
N PHE A 388 18.33 -42.31 -7.55
CA PHE A 388 19.34 -42.20 -8.59
C PHE A 388 19.38 -40.73 -9.01
N GLY A 389 20.47 -40.06 -8.62
CA GLY A 389 20.65 -38.61 -8.80
C GLY A 389 20.40 -38.13 -10.23
N GLY A 390 20.05 -36.86 -10.35
CA GLY A 390 19.63 -36.22 -11.59
C GLY A 390 19.21 -34.77 -11.35
N ASN A 391 19.02 -34.02 -12.42
CA ASN A 391 18.64 -32.60 -12.36
C ASN A 391 17.19 -32.35 -12.85
N MET A 392 16.51 -33.37 -13.38
CA MET A 392 15.16 -33.25 -13.90
C MET A 392 14.13 -34.02 -13.05
N TRP A 393 13.15 -33.27 -12.53
CA TRP A 393 12.01 -33.80 -11.78
C TRP A 393 10.83 -34.04 -12.72
N SER A 394 10.42 -35.29 -12.92
CA SER A 394 9.26 -35.64 -13.77
C SER A 394 7.97 -34.91 -13.40
N ASP A 395 7.64 -34.84 -12.10
CA ASP A 395 6.44 -34.15 -11.61
C ASP A 395 6.63 -32.63 -11.41
N GLY A 396 7.86 -32.14 -11.55
CA GLY A 396 8.29 -30.81 -11.13
C GLY A 396 8.38 -30.64 -9.62
N TRP A 397 9.57 -30.24 -9.12
CA TRP A 397 9.83 -30.08 -7.68
C TRP A 397 8.81 -29.19 -6.96
N ARG A 398 8.30 -28.14 -7.62
CA ARG A 398 7.31 -27.23 -7.02
C ARG A 398 6.02 -27.96 -6.62
N LYS A 399 5.56 -28.91 -7.45
CA LYS A 399 4.34 -29.70 -7.22
C LYS A 399 4.57 -30.71 -6.10
N VAL A 400 5.68 -31.44 -6.16
CA VAL A 400 6.13 -32.37 -5.09
C VAL A 400 6.22 -31.64 -3.76
N LYS A 401 6.95 -30.51 -3.70
CA LYS A 401 7.12 -29.69 -2.50
C LYS A 401 5.79 -29.16 -1.96
N SER A 402 4.86 -28.79 -2.84
CA SER A 402 3.53 -28.31 -2.45
C SER A 402 2.70 -29.42 -1.78
N LYS A 403 2.74 -30.63 -2.34
CA LYS A 403 1.89 -31.75 -1.95
C LYS A 403 2.47 -32.61 -0.83
N TYR A 404 3.77 -32.85 -0.84
CA TYR A 404 4.47 -33.75 0.08
C TYR A 404 5.60 -33.08 0.85
N GLY A 405 5.78 -31.77 0.73
CA GLY A 405 6.93 -31.06 1.32
C GLY A 405 7.03 -31.14 2.85
N GLU A 406 5.94 -31.47 3.54
CA GLU A 406 5.91 -31.69 5.00
C GLU A 406 6.13 -33.16 5.40
N SER A 407 6.34 -34.06 4.43
CA SER A 407 6.74 -35.45 4.70
C SER A 407 8.13 -35.46 5.29
N THR A 408 8.36 -36.31 6.29
CA THR A 408 9.64 -36.42 6.99
C THR A 408 10.44 -37.55 6.37
N ILE A 409 11.66 -37.23 5.96
CA ILE A 409 12.64 -38.20 5.46
C ILE A 409 13.87 -38.18 6.36
N GLU A 410 14.51 -39.33 6.52
CA GLU A 410 15.74 -39.50 7.27
C GLU A 410 16.90 -39.73 6.32
N MET A 411 17.94 -38.91 6.51
CA MET A 411 19.06 -38.76 5.61
C MET A 411 20.34 -38.78 6.43
N LYS A 412 21.13 -39.85 6.32
CA LYS A 412 22.38 -40.02 7.10
C LYS A 412 22.15 -39.82 8.61
N GLY A 413 21.06 -40.39 9.14
CA GLY A 413 20.66 -40.26 10.55
C GLY A 413 20.03 -38.90 10.93
N VAL A 414 19.86 -37.96 9.98
CA VAL A 414 19.23 -36.66 10.24
C VAL A 414 17.84 -36.61 9.66
N LYS A 415 16.84 -36.35 10.50
CA LYS A 415 15.43 -36.21 10.10
C LYS A 415 15.17 -34.80 9.57
N LYS A 416 14.73 -34.69 8.32
CA LYS A 416 14.43 -33.41 7.66
C LYS A 416 13.10 -33.47 6.91
N PRO A 417 12.39 -32.34 6.76
CA PRO A 417 11.22 -32.29 5.91
C PRO A 417 11.65 -32.30 4.44
N LEU A 418 10.89 -33.00 3.59
CA LEU A 418 11.17 -33.16 2.17
C LEU A 418 11.46 -31.83 1.46
N LYS A 419 10.76 -30.75 1.83
CA LYS A 419 10.89 -29.42 1.22
C LYS A 419 12.29 -28.80 1.32
N GLU A 420 13.13 -29.29 2.25
CA GLU A 420 14.51 -28.85 2.51
C GLU A 420 15.54 -29.75 1.82
N CYS A 421 15.19 -31.00 1.54
CA CYS A 421 16.12 -32.00 1.00
C CYS A 421 16.28 -31.94 -0.53
N ARG A 422 15.91 -30.84 -1.21
CA ARG A 422 15.91 -30.81 -2.68
C ARG A 422 17.28 -31.19 -3.29
N LEU A 423 18.33 -30.51 -2.84
CA LEU A 423 19.69 -30.67 -3.39
C LEU A 423 20.24 -32.07 -3.07
N ASP A 424 19.90 -32.55 -1.87
CA ASP A 424 20.26 -33.88 -1.41
C ASP A 424 19.62 -34.97 -2.29
N LEU A 425 18.35 -34.82 -2.66
CA LEU A 425 17.66 -35.74 -3.57
C LEU A 425 18.19 -35.65 -5.01
N GLU A 426 18.59 -34.47 -5.47
CA GLU A 426 19.20 -34.27 -6.80
C GLU A 426 20.59 -34.93 -6.89
N ARG A 427 21.35 -34.99 -5.78
CA ARG A 427 22.62 -35.73 -5.69
C ARG A 427 22.43 -37.25 -5.71
N GLY A 428 21.25 -37.74 -5.33
CA GLY A 428 20.98 -39.16 -5.15
C GLY A 428 21.49 -39.71 -3.81
N GLY A 429 21.22 -40.98 -3.54
CA GLY A 429 21.56 -41.66 -2.30
C GLY A 429 20.43 -42.52 -1.76
N GLN A 430 20.63 -43.10 -0.58
CA GLN A 430 19.60 -43.88 0.13
C GLN A 430 18.95 -43.02 1.20
N PHE A 431 17.62 -42.97 1.23
CA PHE A 431 16.86 -42.22 2.22
C PHE A 431 15.74 -43.08 2.80
N ASP A 432 15.52 -42.95 4.10
CA ASP A 432 14.43 -43.65 4.78
C ASP A 432 13.23 -42.70 4.90
N VAL A 433 12.13 -43.05 4.25
CA VAL A 433 10.88 -42.26 4.32
C VAL A 433 10.14 -42.67 5.58
N LEU A 434 10.12 -41.79 6.58
CA LEU A 434 9.52 -42.09 7.90
C LEU A 434 8.02 -41.86 7.94
N LYS A 435 7.57 -40.72 7.40
CA LYS A 435 6.15 -40.32 7.44
C LYS A 435 5.79 -39.52 6.22
N VAL A 436 4.94 -40.11 5.37
CA VAL A 436 4.36 -39.42 4.22
C VAL A 436 3.18 -38.58 4.68
N LYS A 437 3.30 -37.26 4.56
CA LYS A 437 2.19 -36.33 4.78
C LYS A 437 1.75 -35.78 3.43
N CYS A 438 0.65 -36.32 2.90
CA CYS A 438 0.04 -35.79 1.69
C CYS A 438 -0.91 -34.64 2.07
N VAL A 439 -0.65 -33.45 1.53
CA VAL A 439 -1.64 -32.36 1.53
C VAL A 439 -2.75 -32.76 0.55
N SER A 440 -4.00 -32.68 0.99
CA SER A 440 -5.13 -33.01 0.10
C SER A 440 -5.20 -32.03 -1.07
N SER A 441 -5.64 -32.52 -2.23
CA SER A 441 -5.82 -31.69 -3.44
C SER A 441 -6.74 -30.50 -3.17
N ALA A 442 -7.76 -30.67 -2.33
CA ALA A 442 -8.66 -29.60 -1.91
C ALA A 442 -7.95 -28.47 -1.15
N ILE A 443 -7.05 -28.82 -0.22
CA ILE A 443 -6.24 -27.84 0.52
C ILE A 443 -5.26 -27.13 -0.42
N GLU A 444 -4.67 -27.87 -1.36
CA GLU A 444 -3.76 -27.29 -2.36
C GLU A 444 -4.50 -26.30 -3.29
N HIS A 445 -5.68 -26.68 -3.77
CA HIS A 445 -6.54 -25.80 -4.57
C HIS A 445 -6.90 -24.53 -3.79
N CYS A 446 -7.35 -24.68 -2.54
CA CYS A 446 -7.62 -23.56 -1.63
C CYS A 446 -6.38 -22.67 -1.47
N ARG A 447 -5.20 -23.25 -1.23
CA ARG A 447 -3.95 -22.51 -1.04
C ARG A 447 -3.55 -21.75 -2.30
N ASN A 448 -3.71 -22.35 -3.48
CA ASN A 448 -3.40 -21.69 -4.74
C ASN A 448 -4.37 -20.55 -5.03
N TYR A 449 -5.66 -20.73 -4.80
CA TYR A 449 -6.65 -19.66 -4.87
C TYR A 449 -6.32 -18.50 -3.91
N LEU A 450 -5.88 -18.79 -2.69
CA LEU A 450 -5.44 -17.76 -1.73
C LEU A 450 -4.18 -17.02 -2.19
N LYS A 451 -3.22 -17.71 -2.84
CA LYS A 451 -2.06 -17.06 -3.47
C LYS A 451 -2.52 -16.13 -4.59
N GLU A 452 -3.50 -16.53 -5.39
CA GLU A 452 -4.08 -15.68 -6.44
C GLU A 452 -4.76 -14.44 -5.86
N ILE A 453 -5.51 -14.54 -4.76
CA ILE A 453 -6.11 -13.37 -4.09
C ILE A 453 -5.04 -12.39 -3.57
N LEU A 454 -3.91 -12.91 -3.08
CA LEU A 454 -2.79 -12.08 -2.64
C LEU A 454 -2.11 -11.38 -3.82
N ALA A 455 -1.90 -12.08 -4.93
CA ALA A 455 -1.29 -11.53 -6.13
C ALA A 455 -2.23 -10.58 -6.90
N ARG A 456 -3.52 -10.87 -6.91
CA ARG A 456 -4.56 -10.21 -7.70
C ARG A 456 -5.79 -9.98 -6.82
N PRO A 457 -5.87 -8.85 -6.10
CA PRO A 457 -6.94 -8.58 -5.13
C PRO A 457 -8.36 -8.74 -5.68
N TYR A 458 -8.59 -8.41 -6.96
CA TYR A 458 -9.90 -8.52 -7.62
C TYR A 458 -10.42 -9.95 -7.77
N ARG A 459 -9.57 -10.98 -7.69
CA ARG A 459 -9.99 -12.40 -7.72
C ARG A 459 -10.91 -12.77 -6.54
N ILE A 460 -10.92 -11.96 -5.48
CA ILE A 460 -11.84 -12.13 -4.35
C ILE A 460 -13.32 -12.09 -4.78
N LYS A 461 -13.64 -11.46 -5.92
CA LYS A 461 -15.01 -11.46 -6.49
C LYS A 461 -15.55 -12.88 -6.70
N GLN A 462 -14.68 -13.85 -7.03
CA GLN A 462 -15.08 -15.25 -7.18
C GLN A 462 -15.52 -15.88 -5.85
N ALA A 463 -14.98 -15.43 -4.72
CA ALA A 463 -15.33 -15.95 -3.39
C ALA A 463 -16.79 -15.64 -3.04
N TYR A 464 -17.38 -14.54 -3.55
CA TYR A 464 -18.80 -14.24 -3.34
C TYR A 464 -19.73 -15.30 -3.96
N ARG A 465 -19.28 -15.99 -5.02
CA ARG A 465 -20.02 -17.08 -5.67
C ARG A 465 -19.82 -18.43 -5.00
N MET A 466 -18.89 -18.55 -4.05
CA MET A 466 -18.60 -19.82 -3.37
C MET A 466 -19.63 -20.11 -2.28
N ASP A 467 -19.86 -21.40 -2.01
CA ASP A 467 -20.62 -21.87 -0.86
C ASP A 467 -19.89 -21.58 0.46
N SER A 468 -20.63 -21.63 1.57
CA SER A 468 -20.11 -21.42 2.91
C SER A 468 -19.01 -22.42 3.28
N ALA A 469 -19.16 -23.69 2.90
CA ALA A 469 -18.21 -24.76 3.17
C ALA A 469 -16.81 -24.45 2.59
N LYS A 470 -16.75 -24.03 1.32
CA LYS A 470 -15.53 -23.60 0.64
C LYS A 470 -14.96 -22.34 1.26
N LEU A 471 -15.77 -21.37 1.64
CA LEU A 471 -15.30 -20.15 2.32
C LEU A 471 -14.66 -20.47 3.68
N ILE A 472 -15.25 -21.39 4.45
CA ILE A 472 -14.65 -21.90 5.69
C ILE A 472 -13.36 -22.69 5.40
N ALA A 473 -13.34 -23.53 4.37
CA ALA A 473 -12.14 -24.27 3.95
C ALA A 473 -10.99 -23.34 3.53
N LEU A 474 -11.29 -22.23 2.84
CA LEU A 474 -10.34 -21.16 2.53
C LEU A 474 -9.85 -20.48 3.80
N CYS A 475 -10.73 -20.16 4.75
CA CYS A 475 -10.34 -19.54 6.02
C CYS A 475 -9.40 -20.45 6.85
N ARG A 476 -9.68 -21.75 6.87
CA ARG A 476 -8.80 -22.77 7.48
C ARG A 476 -7.48 -22.86 6.73
N SER A 477 -7.50 -22.98 5.40
CA SER A 477 -6.29 -23.07 4.56
C SER A 477 -5.41 -21.82 4.66
N ALA A 478 -5.99 -20.65 4.96
CA ALA A 478 -5.22 -19.43 5.19
C ALA A 478 -4.24 -19.55 6.36
N THR A 479 -4.44 -20.45 7.34
CA THR A 479 -3.46 -20.64 8.43
C THR A 479 -2.16 -21.31 7.97
N LEU A 480 -2.15 -21.95 6.81
CA LEU A 480 -0.98 -22.65 6.25
C LEU A 480 0.07 -21.70 5.67
N PHE A 481 -0.22 -20.40 5.58
CA PHE A 481 0.75 -19.40 5.17
C PHE A 481 1.69 -19.08 6.35
N SER A 482 3.00 -19.09 6.13
CA SER A 482 3.98 -18.81 7.18
C SER A 482 3.89 -17.36 7.71
N ARG A 483 3.77 -16.38 6.81
CA ARG A 483 3.78 -14.95 7.16
C ARG A 483 2.48 -14.52 7.85
N LYS A 484 2.59 -13.96 9.06
CA LYS A 484 1.46 -13.46 9.88
C LYS A 484 0.59 -12.44 9.12
N ASN A 485 1.21 -11.47 8.45
CA ASN A 485 0.51 -10.40 7.73
C ASN A 485 -0.37 -10.95 6.59
N PHE A 486 0.13 -11.95 5.86
CA PHE A 486 -0.65 -12.59 4.79
C PHE A 486 -1.85 -13.37 5.34
N ARG A 487 -1.65 -14.09 6.45
CA ARG A 487 -2.75 -14.79 7.13
C ARG A 487 -3.85 -13.83 7.57
N ALA A 488 -3.47 -12.72 8.21
CA ALA A 488 -4.42 -11.71 8.68
C ALA A 488 -5.19 -11.07 7.52
N LYS A 489 -4.48 -10.61 6.47
CA LYS A 489 -5.07 -9.98 5.28
C LYS A 489 -6.03 -10.91 4.55
N LEU A 490 -5.65 -12.17 4.34
CA LEU A 490 -6.53 -13.18 3.74
C LEU A 490 -7.78 -13.45 4.58
N LYS A 491 -7.61 -13.67 5.89
CA LYS A 491 -8.73 -13.92 6.79
C LYS A 491 -9.69 -12.74 6.86
N MET A 492 -9.20 -11.50 6.83
CA MET A 492 -10.04 -10.30 6.76
C MET A 492 -10.85 -10.25 5.48
N LYS A 493 -10.22 -10.46 4.32
CA LYS A 493 -10.93 -10.48 3.04
C LYS A 493 -12.02 -11.55 3.00
N ILE A 494 -11.70 -12.78 3.40
CA ILE A 494 -12.67 -13.89 3.43
C ILE A 494 -13.79 -13.61 4.43
N ALA A 495 -13.47 -13.10 5.63
CA ALA A 495 -14.47 -12.76 6.62
C ALA A 495 -15.41 -11.64 6.16
N LYS A 496 -14.92 -10.65 5.39
CA LYS A 496 -15.78 -9.63 4.77
C LYS A 496 -16.76 -10.27 3.78
N VAL A 497 -16.30 -11.20 2.95
CA VAL A 497 -17.19 -11.96 2.02
C VAL A 497 -18.25 -12.73 2.79
N VAL A 498 -17.86 -13.46 3.84
CA VAL A 498 -18.81 -14.25 4.65
C VAL A 498 -19.81 -13.35 5.39
N ARG A 499 -19.36 -12.21 5.92
CA ARG A 499 -20.25 -11.24 6.58
C ARG A 499 -21.26 -10.65 5.62
N VAL A 500 -20.84 -10.24 4.42
CA VAL A 500 -21.74 -9.67 3.41
C VAL A 500 -22.74 -10.71 2.89
N LYS A 501 -22.31 -11.96 2.70
CA LYS A 501 -23.17 -13.01 2.12
C LYS A 501 -24.10 -13.69 3.11
N PHE A 502 -23.65 -13.90 4.35
CA PHE A 502 -24.38 -14.69 5.35
C PHE A 502 -24.73 -13.90 6.61
N GLY A 503 -24.37 -12.61 6.71
CA GLY A 503 -24.61 -11.80 7.90
C GLY A 503 -23.75 -12.16 9.12
N VAL A 504 -22.85 -13.16 9.01
CA VAL A 504 -22.10 -13.69 10.16
C VAL A 504 -20.61 -13.34 10.10
N ASP A 505 -20.05 -12.86 11.21
CA ASP A 505 -18.61 -12.63 11.33
C ASP A 505 -17.85 -13.84 11.89
N ILE A 506 -17.22 -14.60 10.99
CA ILE A 506 -16.43 -15.79 11.32
C ILE A 506 -15.14 -15.52 12.10
N ARG A 507 -14.71 -14.26 12.26
CA ARG A 507 -13.51 -13.92 13.05
C ARG A 507 -13.83 -13.83 14.53
N LYS A 508 -15.04 -13.39 14.89
CA LYS A 508 -15.50 -13.30 16.28
C LYS A 508 -15.43 -14.67 16.92
N ARG A 509 -15.01 -14.70 18.19
CA ARG A 509 -15.03 -15.91 19.02
C ARG A 509 -16.15 -15.70 20.03
N PRO A 510 -17.28 -16.43 19.91
CA PRO A 510 -18.35 -16.33 20.88
C PRO A 510 -17.78 -16.55 22.29
N LEU A 511 -18.08 -15.64 23.21
CA LEU A 511 -17.56 -15.63 24.57
C LEU A 511 -18.72 -15.84 25.52
N VAL A 512 -18.71 -16.94 26.25
CA VAL A 512 -19.70 -17.26 27.28
C VAL A 512 -19.06 -17.01 28.62
N LYS A 513 -19.52 -15.99 29.33
CA LYS A 513 -19.08 -15.69 30.69
C LYS A 513 -20.01 -16.41 31.66
N VAL A 514 -19.45 -17.24 32.54
CA VAL A 514 -20.21 -18.00 33.55
C VAL A 514 -19.61 -17.75 34.93
N SER A 515 -20.43 -17.58 35.96
CA SER A 515 -19.95 -17.49 37.33
C SER A 515 -19.30 -18.82 37.76
N PHE A 516 -18.22 -18.76 38.53
CA PHE A 516 -17.57 -19.96 39.05
C PHE A 516 -18.53 -20.77 39.93
N SER A 517 -18.77 -22.01 39.51
CA SER A 517 -19.44 -23.04 40.29
C SER A 517 -18.67 -24.36 40.11
N PRO A 518 -18.31 -25.06 41.19
CA PRO A 518 -17.56 -26.32 41.10
C PRO A 518 -18.37 -27.42 40.38
N ALA A 519 -19.70 -27.35 40.40
CA ALA A 519 -20.56 -28.29 39.68
C ALA A 519 -20.59 -28.05 38.15
N LEU A 520 -20.12 -26.89 37.69
CA LEU A 520 -20.27 -26.46 36.31
C LEU A 520 -19.08 -26.90 35.46
N LYS A 521 -19.30 -27.91 34.61
CA LYS A 521 -18.32 -28.39 33.63
C LYS A 521 -18.30 -27.47 32.41
N SER A 522 -17.15 -26.89 32.10
CA SER A 522 -16.99 -25.95 30.97
C SER A 522 -17.30 -26.57 29.60
N ALA A 523 -17.11 -27.88 29.45
CA ALA A 523 -17.51 -28.63 28.24
C ALA A 523 -19.02 -28.58 28.02
N VAL A 524 -19.82 -28.84 29.06
CA VAL A 524 -21.30 -28.81 29.00
C VAL A 524 -21.79 -27.42 28.62
N VAL A 525 -21.20 -26.37 29.21
CA VAL A 525 -21.52 -24.98 28.84
C VAL A 525 -21.20 -24.69 27.38
N ARG A 526 -20.06 -25.20 26.87
CA ARG A 526 -19.69 -25.05 25.47
C ARG A 526 -20.70 -25.75 24.55
N ASP A 527 -21.15 -26.95 24.91
CA ASP A 527 -22.10 -27.72 24.11
C ASP A 527 -23.48 -27.04 24.08
N VAL A 528 -23.95 -26.53 25.22
CA VAL A 528 -25.19 -25.73 25.29
C VAL A 528 -25.06 -24.47 24.44
N ALA A 529 -23.95 -23.74 24.54
CA ALA A 529 -23.72 -22.55 23.72
C ALA A 529 -23.63 -22.89 22.22
N ALA A 530 -23.03 -24.02 21.86
CA ALA A 530 -23.01 -24.52 20.48
C ALA A 530 -24.41 -24.86 19.96
N LYS A 531 -25.29 -25.43 20.80
CA LYS A 531 -26.70 -25.67 20.47
C LYS A 531 -27.45 -24.36 20.18
N TYR A 532 -27.27 -23.32 21.02
CA TYR A 532 -27.87 -22.01 20.77
C TYR A 532 -27.35 -21.33 19.50
N LEU A 533 -26.04 -21.42 19.22
CA LEU A 533 -25.47 -20.99 17.94
C LEU A 533 -26.07 -21.77 16.75
N GLY A 534 -26.45 -23.03 16.98
CA GLY A 534 -27.15 -23.86 16.02
C GLY A 534 -28.52 -23.34 15.63
N LEU A 535 -29.25 -22.73 16.55
CA LEU A 535 -30.54 -22.11 16.28
C LEU A 535 -30.38 -20.75 15.60
N ALA A 536 -29.37 -19.97 15.99
CA ALA A 536 -29.14 -18.63 15.46
C ALA A 536 -28.54 -18.59 14.04
N ILE A 537 -27.72 -19.58 13.68
CA ILE A 537 -27.01 -19.60 12.38
C ILE A 537 -27.63 -20.66 11.48
N ILE A 538 -28.26 -20.21 10.39
CA ILE A 538 -28.91 -21.07 9.39
C ILE A 538 -27.89 -21.99 8.70
N ASP A 539 -26.74 -21.46 8.31
CA ASP A 539 -25.72 -22.21 7.57
C ASP A 539 -24.95 -23.23 8.45
N SER A 540 -25.04 -24.52 8.09
CA SER A 540 -24.45 -25.63 8.84
C SER A 540 -22.91 -25.57 8.91
N SER A 541 -22.24 -25.12 7.85
CA SER A 541 -20.77 -25.07 7.80
C SER A 541 -20.21 -23.97 8.70
N ILE A 542 -20.82 -22.78 8.66
CA ILE A 542 -20.46 -21.64 9.52
C ILE A 542 -20.79 -21.96 10.98
N ARG A 543 -21.96 -22.56 11.24
CA ARG A 543 -22.40 -23.03 12.56
C ARG A 543 -21.37 -23.97 13.18
N THR A 544 -20.98 -25.03 12.46
CA THR A 544 -19.99 -25.99 12.92
C THR A 544 -18.64 -25.30 13.20
N TYR A 545 -18.21 -24.42 12.29
CA TYR A 545 -16.98 -23.67 12.46
C TYR A 545 -16.98 -22.76 13.70
N LEU A 546 -18.06 -22.02 13.95
CA LEU A 546 -18.15 -21.11 15.10
C LEU A 546 -18.33 -21.86 16.42
N SER A 547 -19.07 -22.98 16.42
CA SER A 547 -19.26 -23.85 17.58
C SER A 547 -17.93 -24.35 18.14
N THR A 548 -17.00 -24.76 17.26
CA THR A 548 -15.64 -25.18 17.68
C THR A 548 -14.80 -24.04 18.27
N ARG A 549 -15.21 -22.78 18.11
CA ARG A 549 -14.48 -21.59 18.54
C ARG A 549 -15.10 -20.85 19.72
N VAL A 550 -16.16 -21.41 20.30
CA VAL A 550 -16.76 -20.90 21.54
C VAL A 550 -15.72 -20.94 22.66
N ARG A 551 -15.57 -19.81 23.35
CA ARG A 551 -14.74 -19.68 24.54
C ARG A 551 -15.63 -19.53 25.75
N VAL A 552 -15.43 -20.40 26.73
CA VAL A 552 -16.07 -20.28 28.04
C VAL A 552 -15.06 -19.62 28.97
N VAL A 553 -15.44 -18.49 29.56
CA VAL A 553 -14.65 -17.79 30.56
C VAL A 553 -15.40 -17.88 31.87
N VAL A 554 -14.76 -18.53 32.84
CA VAL A 554 -15.29 -18.60 34.20
C VAL A 554 -14.90 -17.32 34.91
N LEU A 555 -15.90 -16.56 35.34
CA LEU A 555 -15.71 -15.37 36.15
C LEU A 555 -15.28 -15.82 37.53
N LYS A 556 -14.14 -15.30 37.99
CA LYS A 556 -13.74 -15.44 39.40
C LYS A 556 -14.85 -14.84 40.25
N ARG A 557 -15.20 -15.52 41.35
CA ARG A 557 -16.02 -14.88 42.38
C ARG A 557 -15.24 -13.68 42.87
N ARG A 558 -15.89 -12.52 43.00
CA ARG A 558 -15.27 -11.38 43.69
C ARG A 558 -14.92 -11.88 45.08
N THR A 559 -13.64 -11.89 45.42
CA THR A 559 -13.22 -12.23 46.77
C THR A 559 -13.66 -11.11 47.70
N VAL A 560 -13.81 -11.40 49.00
CA VAL A 560 -14.07 -10.34 49.99
C VAL A 560 -12.99 -9.27 49.91
N GLY A 561 -11.74 -9.64 49.61
CA GLY A 561 -10.65 -8.70 49.31
C GLY A 561 -10.91 -7.80 48.10
N ASP A 562 -11.39 -8.34 46.96
CA ASP A 562 -11.73 -7.54 45.77
C ASP A 562 -12.89 -6.56 46.02
N ILE A 563 -13.79 -6.90 46.95
CA ILE A 563 -14.88 -6.04 47.39
C ILE A 563 -14.32 -4.95 48.32
N LEU A 564 -13.58 -5.33 49.36
CA LEU A 564 -13.02 -4.41 50.36
C LEU A 564 -11.99 -3.43 49.76
N HIS A 565 -11.13 -3.85 48.83
CA HIS A 565 -10.10 -2.98 48.25
C HIS A 565 -10.62 -2.02 47.17
N ASN A 566 -11.79 -2.27 46.57
CA ASN A 566 -12.39 -1.33 45.62
C ASN A 566 -13.11 -0.14 46.29
N HIS A 567 -13.21 -0.10 47.62
CA HIS A 567 -13.84 1.01 48.34
C HIS A 567 -12.89 2.18 48.65
N ARG A 568 -11.61 2.12 48.23
CA ARG A 568 -10.61 3.17 48.49
C ARG A 568 -10.29 4.09 47.30
N ALA A 569 -11.06 4.00 46.19
CA ALA A 569 -10.85 4.81 44.99
C ALA A 569 -11.88 5.92 44.85
#